data_AF-A0A4V0NDQ5-F1
#
_entry.id   AF-A0A4V0NDQ5-F1
#
_cell.length_a   1.000
_cell.length_b   1.000
_cell.length_c   1.000
_cell.angle_alpha   90.00
_cell.angle_beta   90.00
_cell.angle_gamma   90.00
#
_symmetry.space_group_name_H-M   'P 1'
#
loop_
_entity.id
_entity.type
_entity.pdbx_description
1 polymer ?
#
loop_
_entity_poly.entity_id
_entity_poly.type
_entity_poly.pdbx_seq_one_letter_code
_entity_poly.pdbx_strand_id
1 'polypeptide(L)'
;MQLTRRQRGASRRGFTLVELLVVVGMVGVLAAIGMVGYRKYMDAAGMAEPKAVIQGIRGAQEAYKAEMLVYLNVSGALDDWYPTGPLDDRKRAWNDSSHGDFANWQLLNVTTDGAVRFGYAVVAGVGTSFNSVTPEDDFTWSGLPGPPLADPNFAPSGPWYVIQAAGDRDGDGELALLLTTSTMSGIYWENDTE
;
A
#
# COMPACT_ATOMS: atom_id res chain seq x y z
N MET A 1 -2.91 59.00 62.10
CA MET A 1 -3.46 58.93 60.72
C MET A 1 -2.93 57.66 60.06
N GLN A 2 -3.76 56.62 59.92
CA GLN A 2 -3.40 55.42 59.16
C GLN A 2 -4.29 55.34 57.92
N LEU A 3 -3.68 55.37 56.74
CA LEU A 3 -4.35 55.27 55.45
C LEU A 3 -4.51 53.78 55.09
N THR A 4 -5.73 53.26 55.20
CA THR A 4 -6.09 51.91 54.75
C THR A 4 -6.10 51.83 53.23
N ARG A 5 -5.08 51.17 52.65
CA ARG A 5 -4.99 50.85 51.22
C ARG A 5 -6.01 49.78 50.86
N ARG A 6 -7.04 50.15 50.11
CA ARG A 6 -8.09 49.23 49.61
C ARG A 6 -7.50 48.36 48.49
N GLN A 7 -7.13 47.13 48.80
CA GLN A 7 -6.80 46.12 47.78
C GLN A 7 -8.09 45.79 47.00
N ARG A 8 -8.15 46.14 45.72
CA ARG A 8 -9.20 45.64 44.82
C ARG A 8 -8.90 44.16 44.56
N GLY A 9 -9.67 43.28 45.20
CA GLY A 9 -9.64 41.85 44.89
C GLY A 9 -10.00 41.65 43.42
N ALA A 10 -9.14 40.97 42.66
CA ALA A 10 -9.46 40.52 41.32
C ALA A 10 -10.62 39.52 41.44
N SER A 11 -11.80 39.92 40.97
CA SER A 11 -12.98 39.06 40.91
C SER A 11 -12.66 37.83 40.06
N ARG A 12 -12.58 36.65 40.70
CA ARG A 12 -12.50 35.36 40.02
C ARG A 12 -13.81 35.15 39.27
N ARG A 13 -13.81 35.38 37.95
CA ARG A 13 -14.91 35.01 37.05
C ARG A 13 -14.95 33.49 36.95
N GLY A 14 -16.08 32.89 37.34
CA GLY A 14 -16.37 31.47 37.09
C GLY A 14 -16.89 31.27 35.67
N PHE A 15 -16.57 30.11 35.07
CA PHE A 15 -17.04 29.70 33.75
C PHE A 15 -18.54 29.39 33.80
N THR A 16 -19.31 29.77 32.78
CA THR A 16 -20.73 29.43 32.69
C THR A 16 -20.94 28.06 32.04
N LEU A 17 -22.00 27.33 32.43
CA LEU A 17 -22.37 26.07 31.76
C LEU A 17 -22.67 26.26 30.27
N VAL A 18 -23.20 27.43 29.91
CA VAL A 18 -23.52 27.77 28.52
C VAL A 18 -22.25 27.98 27.69
N GLU A 19 -21.21 28.63 28.23
CA GLU A 19 -19.91 28.73 27.56
C GLU A 19 -19.34 27.35 27.26
N LEU A 20 -19.43 26.42 28.22
CA LEU A 20 -18.93 25.07 28.01
C LEU A 20 -19.77 24.30 26.97
N LEU A 21 -21.10 24.47 26.97
CA LEU A 21 -22.00 23.81 26.03
C LEU A 21 -21.73 24.22 24.58
N VAL A 22 -21.53 25.51 24.33
CA VAL A 22 -21.22 26.00 22.97
C VAL A 22 -19.87 25.46 22.49
N VAL A 23 -18.85 25.43 23.37
CA VAL A 23 -17.53 24.90 23.02
C VAL A 23 -17.58 23.41 22.68
N VAL A 24 -18.28 22.60 23.48
CA VAL A 24 -18.43 21.16 23.21
C VAL A 24 -19.21 20.95 21.90
N GLY A 25 -20.24 21.76 21.64
CA GLY A 25 -20.97 21.73 20.38
C GLY A 25 -20.08 22.03 19.17
N MET A 26 -19.24 23.06 19.26
CA MET A 26 -18.27 23.40 18.20
C MET A 26 -17.23 22.29 18.00
N VAL A 27 -16.68 21.72 19.07
CA VAL A 27 -15.72 20.60 18.99
C VAL A 27 -16.35 19.36 18.38
N GLY A 28 -17.61 19.06 18.71
CA GLY A 28 -18.34 17.92 18.12
C GLY A 28 -18.48 18.03 16.60
N VAL A 29 -18.83 19.21 16.09
CA VAL A 29 -18.94 19.46 14.64
C VAL A 29 -17.56 19.37 13.96
N LEU A 30 -16.52 19.98 14.56
CA LEU A 30 -15.16 19.92 14.02
C LEU A 30 -14.61 18.49 14.00
N ALA A 31 -14.88 17.70 15.04
CA ALA A 31 -14.46 16.30 15.11
C ALA A 31 -15.11 15.43 14.04
N ALA A 32 -16.41 15.63 13.78
CA ALA A 32 -17.14 14.88 12.76
C ALA A 32 -16.57 15.11 11.35
N ILE A 33 -16.30 16.37 10.99
CA ILE A 33 -15.70 16.72 9.68
C ILE A 33 -14.24 16.25 9.61
N GLY A 34 -13.48 16.44 10.70
CA GLY A 34 -12.08 16.06 10.77
C GLY A 34 -11.87 14.55 10.63
N MET A 35 -12.75 13.72 11.18
CA MET A 35 -12.64 12.27 11.11
C MET A 35 -12.67 11.74 9.67
N VAL A 36 -13.60 12.22 8.84
CA VAL A 36 -13.70 11.78 7.44
C VAL A 36 -12.46 12.18 6.63
N GLY A 37 -11.95 13.39 6.84
CA GLY A 37 -10.74 13.85 6.17
C GLY A 37 -9.49 13.07 6.60
N TYR A 38 -9.39 12.72 7.88
CA TYR A 38 -8.27 11.97 8.43
C TYR A 38 -8.18 10.53 7.90
N ARG A 39 -9.32 9.84 7.74
CA ARG A 39 -9.36 8.47 7.18
C ARG A 39 -8.74 8.41 5.78
N LYS A 40 -9.23 9.24 4.86
CA LYS A 40 -8.68 9.33 3.49
C LYS A 40 -7.17 9.58 3.44
N TYR A 41 -6.65 10.37 4.39
CA TYR A 41 -5.22 10.63 4.48
C TYR A 41 -4.43 9.38 4.95
N MET A 42 -4.99 8.60 5.87
CA MET A 42 -4.39 7.35 6.33
C MET A 42 -4.39 6.27 5.26
N ASP A 43 -5.49 6.12 4.51
CA ASP A 43 -5.62 5.14 3.42
C ASP A 43 -4.59 5.46 2.30
N ALA A 44 -4.52 6.73 1.89
CA ALA A 44 -3.53 7.21 0.92
C ALA A 44 -2.08 7.04 1.40
N ALA A 45 -1.80 7.31 2.68
CA ALA A 45 -0.49 7.04 3.28
C ALA A 45 -0.20 5.53 3.34
N GLY A 46 -1.23 4.72 3.45
CA GLY A 46 -1.18 3.28 3.45
C GLY A 46 -0.69 2.68 2.14
N MET A 47 -1.13 3.25 1.01
CA MET A 47 -0.71 2.85 -0.34
C MET A 47 0.69 3.33 -0.72
N ALA A 48 1.30 4.23 0.05
CA ALA A 48 2.65 4.72 -0.24
C ALA A 48 3.72 3.62 -0.10
N GLU A 49 3.56 2.75 0.90
CA GLU A 49 4.47 1.63 1.16
C GLU A 49 4.51 0.60 0.01
N PRO A 50 3.39 -0.02 -0.41
CA PRO A 50 3.41 -0.98 -1.51
C PRO A 50 3.85 -0.36 -2.83
N LYS A 51 3.48 0.88 -3.11
CA LYS A 51 3.97 1.59 -4.31
C LYS A 51 5.49 1.75 -4.28
N ALA A 52 6.09 2.12 -3.15
CA ALA A 52 7.53 2.24 -3.03
C ALA A 52 8.25 0.89 -3.23
N VAL A 53 7.74 -0.18 -2.62
CA VAL A 53 8.31 -1.54 -2.76
C VAL A 53 8.21 -2.03 -4.20
N ILE A 54 7.06 -1.86 -4.86
CA ILE A 54 6.89 -2.23 -6.29
C ILE A 54 7.89 -1.47 -7.17
N GLN A 55 8.15 -0.18 -6.91
CA GLN A 55 9.17 0.56 -7.65
C GLN A 55 10.59 0.03 -7.39
N GLY A 56 10.89 -0.40 -6.16
CA GLY A 56 12.14 -1.09 -5.84
C GLY A 56 12.29 -2.41 -6.59
N ILE A 57 11.24 -3.23 -6.64
CA ILE A 57 11.17 -4.49 -7.39
C ILE A 57 11.38 -4.21 -8.88
N ARG A 58 10.68 -3.23 -9.46
CA ARG A 58 10.84 -2.81 -10.87
C ARG A 58 12.29 -2.42 -11.17
N GLY A 59 12.90 -1.60 -10.31
CA GLY A 59 14.30 -1.19 -10.46
C GLY A 59 15.27 -2.38 -10.44
N ALA A 60 15.07 -3.31 -9.52
CA ALA A 60 15.86 -4.54 -9.42
C ALA A 60 15.69 -5.45 -10.65
N GLN A 61 14.47 -5.59 -11.17
CA GLN A 61 14.20 -6.35 -12.39
C GLN A 61 14.91 -5.74 -13.61
N GLU A 62 14.87 -4.41 -13.78
CA GLU A 62 15.59 -3.75 -14.87
C GLU A 62 17.11 -3.91 -14.73
N ALA A 63 17.66 -3.85 -13.51
CA ALA A 63 19.08 -4.11 -13.26
C ALA A 63 19.47 -5.54 -13.63
N TYR A 64 18.69 -6.53 -13.20
CA TYR A 64 18.93 -7.94 -13.53
C TYR A 64 18.88 -8.19 -15.04
N LYS A 65 17.90 -7.62 -15.74
CA LYS A 65 17.80 -7.70 -17.20
C LYS A 65 18.96 -7.03 -17.92
N ALA A 66 19.51 -5.94 -17.39
CA ALA A 66 20.67 -5.28 -18.00
C ALA A 66 21.90 -6.21 -18.02
N GLU A 67 22.01 -7.12 -17.04
CA GLU A 67 23.12 -8.08 -16.94
C GLU A 67 22.84 -9.40 -17.65
N MET A 68 21.61 -9.93 -17.51
CA MET A 68 21.24 -11.29 -17.94
C MET A 68 20.41 -11.34 -19.22
N LEU A 69 20.00 -10.18 -19.76
CA LEU A 69 19.10 -10.02 -20.91
C LEU A 69 17.69 -10.61 -20.72
N VAL A 70 17.37 -11.11 -19.53
CA VAL A 70 16.06 -11.63 -19.13
C VAL A 70 15.69 -11.09 -17.75
N TYR A 71 14.40 -11.03 -17.43
CA TYR A 71 13.95 -10.73 -16.07
C TYR A 71 14.01 -11.98 -15.19
N LEU A 72 14.10 -11.78 -13.87
CA LEU A 72 14.18 -12.87 -12.92
C LEU A 72 12.77 -13.28 -12.46
N ASN A 73 12.41 -14.53 -12.67
CA ASN A 73 11.22 -15.10 -12.06
C ASN A 73 11.52 -15.39 -10.60
N VAL A 74 10.85 -14.71 -9.67
CA VAL A 74 11.11 -14.89 -8.23
C VAL A 74 9.99 -15.61 -7.51
N SER A 75 8.75 -15.54 -8.00
CA SER A 75 7.62 -16.25 -7.42
C SER A 75 7.18 -17.41 -8.33
N GLY A 76 6.70 -18.50 -7.73
CA GLY A 76 6.06 -19.60 -8.47
C GLY A 76 4.77 -19.19 -9.18
N ALA A 77 3.97 -18.33 -8.54
CA ALA A 77 2.71 -17.79 -9.04
C ALA A 77 2.45 -16.38 -8.44
N LEU A 78 1.39 -15.69 -8.89
CA LEU A 78 1.07 -14.33 -8.38
C LEU A 78 0.33 -14.33 -7.03
N ASP A 79 -0.19 -15.48 -6.60
CA ASP A 79 -0.81 -15.72 -5.29
C ASP A 79 0.17 -16.32 -4.26
N ASP A 80 1.42 -16.60 -4.65
CA ASP A 80 2.49 -17.03 -3.75
C ASP A 80 3.19 -15.82 -3.12
N TRP A 81 2.58 -15.31 -2.06
CA TRP A 81 2.92 -14.03 -1.44
C TRP A 81 4.21 -14.05 -0.61
N TYR A 82 5.13 -13.16 -0.99
CA TYR A 82 6.32 -12.86 -0.22
C TYR A 82 6.20 -11.50 0.49
N PRO A 83 6.53 -11.36 1.79
CA PRO A 83 6.85 -12.42 2.75
C PRO A 83 5.63 -13.29 3.10
N THR A 84 5.86 -14.52 3.57
CA THR A 84 4.77 -15.43 3.95
C THR A 84 3.93 -14.88 5.10
N GLY A 85 2.64 -15.17 5.07
CA GLY A 85 1.71 -14.87 6.17
C GLY A 85 0.36 -14.37 5.66
N PRO A 86 -0.61 -14.16 6.58
CA PRO A 86 -1.87 -13.54 6.22
C PRO A 86 -1.63 -12.12 5.68
N LEU A 87 -2.46 -11.69 4.74
CA LEU A 87 -2.44 -10.34 4.16
C LEU A 87 -3.06 -9.27 5.07
N ASP A 88 -3.24 -9.57 6.36
CA ASP A 88 -3.86 -8.68 7.34
C ASP A 88 -3.06 -7.39 7.62
N ASP A 89 -3.58 -6.50 8.47
CA ASP A 89 -2.95 -5.25 8.88
C ASP A 89 -1.61 -5.42 9.65
N ARG A 90 -1.00 -6.62 9.68
CA ARG A 90 0.28 -6.83 10.35
C ARG A 90 1.45 -6.62 9.41
N LYS A 91 2.52 -6.03 9.95
CA LYS A 91 3.80 -5.92 9.25
C LYS A 91 4.59 -7.22 9.37
N ARG A 92 5.15 -7.68 8.25
CA ARG A 92 5.95 -8.88 8.08
C ARG A 92 7.38 -8.50 7.69
N ALA A 93 8.36 -9.23 8.22
CA ALA A 93 9.75 -8.97 7.91
C ALA A 93 10.03 -9.26 6.43
N TRP A 94 10.70 -8.33 5.74
CA TRP A 94 11.02 -8.52 4.32
C TRP A 94 11.94 -9.72 4.07
N ASN A 95 12.90 -9.97 4.96
CA ASN A 95 13.79 -11.12 4.83
C ASN A 95 13.13 -12.34 5.49
N ASP A 96 12.40 -13.12 4.71
CA ASP A 96 11.68 -14.31 5.16
C ASP A 96 12.35 -15.59 4.65
N SER A 97 13.30 -16.08 5.43
CA SER A 97 14.02 -17.34 5.14
C SER A 97 13.15 -18.60 5.14
N SER A 98 11.89 -18.50 5.57
CA SER A 98 10.96 -19.65 5.59
C SER A 98 10.18 -19.81 4.28
N HIS A 99 10.13 -18.77 3.45
CA HIS A 99 9.48 -18.81 2.14
C HIS A 99 10.26 -19.70 1.16
N GLY A 100 9.56 -20.53 0.37
CA GLY A 100 10.20 -21.43 -0.60
C GLY A 100 11.06 -20.70 -1.64
N ASP A 101 10.56 -19.57 -2.12
CA ASP A 101 11.25 -18.67 -3.05
C ASP A 101 12.24 -17.67 -2.44
N PHE A 102 12.58 -17.78 -1.15
CA PHE A 102 13.48 -16.83 -0.47
C PHE A 102 14.79 -16.57 -1.22
N ALA A 103 15.42 -17.63 -1.76
CA ALA A 103 16.66 -17.51 -2.50
C ALA A 103 16.53 -16.67 -3.78
N ASN A 104 15.37 -16.75 -4.46
CA ASN A 104 15.11 -15.96 -5.65
C ASN A 104 14.88 -14.48 -5.30
N TRP A 105 14.17 -14.21 -4.22
CA TRP A 105 13.99 -12.85 -3.70
C TRP A 105 15.31 -12.21 -3.23
N GLN A 106 16.21 -12.99 -2.61
CA GLN A 106 17.56 -12.56 -2.30
C GLN A 106 18.38 -12.27 -3.56
N LEU A 107 18.25 -13.09 -4.60
CA LEU A 107 18.95 -12.90 -5.88
C LEU A 107 18.48 -11.64 -6.60
N LEU A 108 17.19 -11.32 -6.54
CA LEU A 108 16.67 -10.05 -7.08
C LEU A 108 17.21 -8.84 -6.29
N ASN A 109 17.61 -9.04 -5.03
CA ASN A 109 18.25 -8.03 -4.20
C ASN A 109 17.38 -6.77 -3.99
N VAL A 110 16.09 -6.97 -3.77
CA VAL A 110 15.16 -5.90 -3.39
C VAL A 110 15.34 -5.62 -1.90
N THR A 111 15.49 -4.34 -1.55
CA THR A 111 15.54 -3.88 -0.17
C THR A 111 14.32 -3.03 0.16
N THR A 112 13.85 -3.12 1.39
CA THR A 112 12.75 -2.31 1.92
C THR A 112 13.24 -1.55 3.16
N ASP A 113 12.61 -0.41 3.46
CA ASP A 113 12.97 0.42 4.63
C ASP A 113 12.55 -0.20 5.98
N GLY A 114 11.97 -1.41 5.97
CA GLY A 114 11.54 -2.12 7.15
C GLY A 114 10.54 -3.24 6.84
N ALA A 115 9.84 -3.67 7.88
CA ALA A 115 8.77 -4.65 7.75
C ALA A 115 7.62 -4.10 6.88
N VAL A 116 7.13 -4.94 5.97
CA VAL A 116 6.12 -4.62 4.97
C VAL A 116 4.76 -5.18 5.35
N ARG A 117 3.68 -4.49 4.98
CA ARG A 117 2.30 -4.91 5.28
C ARG A 117 1.67 -5.70 4.14
N PHE A 118 2.09 -5.44 2.91
CA PHE A 118 1.57 -6.10 1.72
C PHE A 118 2.37 -7.37 1.42
N GLY A 119 1.71 -8.35 0.82
CA GLY A 119 2.35 -9.46 0.12
C GLY A 119 2.72 -9.01 -1.28
N TYR A 120 3.83 -9.54 -1.81
CA TYR A 120 4.33 -9.24 -3.15
C TYR A 120 4.63 -10.54 -3.87
N ALA A 121 4.31 -10.59 -5.16
CA ALA A 121 4.66 -11.70 -6.03
C ALA A 121 5.18 -11.16 -7.36
N VAL A 122 6.18 -11.82 -7.94
CA VAL A 122 6.67 -11.47 -9.27
C VAL A 122 6.85 -12.71 -10.12
N VAL A 123 6.06 -12.77 -11.18
CA VAL A 123 6.22 -13.78 -12.23
C VAL A 123 6.91 -13.13 -13.42
N ALA A 124 7.95 -13.77 -13.94
CA ALA A 124 8.67 -13.32 -15.12
C ALA A 124 8.86 -14.46 -16.11
N GLY A 125 9.01 -14.11 -17.38
CA GLY A 125 9.15 -15.08 -18.44
C GLY A 125 9.60 -14.48 -19.76
N VAL A 126 9.58 -15.35 -20.77
CA VAL A 126 9.88 -15.00 -22.16
C VAL A 126 8.77 -15.54 -23.06
N GLY A 127 8.56 -14.90 -24.20
CA GLY A 127 7.60 -15.37 -25.20
C GLY A 127 6.15 -15.28 -24.72
N THR A 128 5.31 -16.24 -25.14
CA THR A 128 3.85 -16.14 -25.11
C THR A 128 3.20 -16.46 -23.76
N SER A 129 3.97 -16.85 -22.75
CA SER A 129 3.43 -17.23 -21.43
C SER A 129 2.91 -16.03 -20.61
N PHE A 130 3.06 -14.80 -21.11
CA PHE A 130 2.52 -13.60 -20.47
C PHE A 130 1.00 -13.69 -20.26
N ASN A 131 0.27 -14.19 -21.26
CA ASN A 131 -1.19 -14.29 -21.20
C ASN A 131 -1.71 -15.46 -20.35
N SER A 132 -0.81 -16.34 -19.89
CA SER A 132 -1.16 -17.43 -18.96
C SER A 132 -0.96 -17.05 -17.49
N VAL A 133 -0.38 -15.87 -17.22
CA VAL A 133 -0.24 -15.37 -15.86
C VAL A 133 -1.62 -14.96 -15.35
N THR A 134 -2.05 -15.63 -14.29
CA THR A 134 -3.31 -15.37 -13.59
C THR A 134 -3.01 -14.51 -12.35
N PRO A 135 -3.51 -13.26 -12.29
CA PRO A 135 -3.43 -12.45 -11.09
C PRO A 135 -4.47 -12.91 -10.06
N GLU A 136 -4.48 -12.25 -8.90
CA GLU A 136 -5.46 -12.53 -7.83
C GLU A 136 -6.90 -12.48 -8.37
N ASP A 137 -7.75 -13.42 -7.93
CA ASP A 137 -9.12 -13.57 -8.42
C ASP A 137 -10.00 -12.32 -8.17
N ASP A 138 -9.62 -11.48 -7.21
CA ASP A 138 -10.37 -10.29 -6.79
C ASP A 138 -10.17 -9.07 -7.72
N PHE A 139 -9.28 -9.13 -8.73
CA PHE A 139 -9.12 -8.04 -9.71
C PHE A 139 -10.37 -7.86 -10.60
N THR A 140 -10.96 -6.67 -10.58
CA THR A 140 -12.13 -6.32 -11.41
C THR A 140 -11.78 -5.57 -12.70
N TRP A 141 -10.55 -5.07 -12.81
CA TRP A 141 -10.02 -4.22 -13.89
C TRP A 141 -10.83 -2.95 -14.15
N SER A 142 -11.41 -2.39 -13.09
CA SER A 142 -12.15 -1.14 -13.12
C SER A 142 -11.36 -0.02 -13.81
N GLY A 143 -11.99 0.66 -14.76
CA GLY A 143 -11.37 1.74 -15.55
C GLY A 143 -10.54 1.29 -16.74
N LEU A 144 -10.37 -0.01 -16.99
CA LEU A 144 -9.76 -0.57 -18.18
C LEU A 144 -10.80 -1.23 -19.09
N PRO A 145 -10.56 -1.33 -20.41
CA PRO A 145 -11.47 -2.01 -21.34
C PRO A 145 -11.52 -3.54 -21.16
N GLY A 146 -10.58 -4.09 -20.38
CA GLY A 146 -10.49 -5.51 -20.04
C GLY A 146 -9.19 -5.82 -19.29
N PRO A 147 -8.99 -7.09 -18.88
CA PRO A 147 -7.79 -7.53 -18.20
C PRO A 147 -6.54 -7.34 -19.07
N PRO A 148 -5.55 -6.54 -18.65
CA PRO A 148 -4.37 -6.22 -19.45
C PRO A 148 -3.46 -7.43 -19.68
N LEU A 149 -3.49 -8.41 -18.78
CA LEU A 149 -2.73 -9.66 -18.95
C LEU A 149 -3.36 -10.60 -19.99
N ALA A 150 -4.66 -10.52 -20.26
CA ALA A 150 -5.33 -11.39 -21.22
C ALA A 150 -5.39 -10.79 -22.64
N ASP A 151 -5.15 -9.49 -22.78
CA ASP A 151 -5.20 -8.82 -24.08
C ASP A 151 -3.90 -9.07 -24.88
N PRO A 152 -3.99 -9.76 -26.04
CA PRO A 152 -2.82 -10.09 -26.85
C PRO A 152 -2.06 -8.86 -27.39
N ASN A 153 -2.66 -7.67 -27.41
CA ASN A 153 -1.99 -6.45 -27.84
C ASN A 153 -0.98 -5.92 -26.81
N PHE A 154 -1.15 -6.31 -25.54
CA PHE A 154 -0.21 -5.97 -24.46
C PHE A 154 0.83 -7.05 -24.23
N ALA A 155 0.75 -8.18 -24.95
CA ALA A 155 1.70 -9.27 -24.87
C ALA A 155 3.08 -8.82 -25.41
N PRO A 156 4.11 -8.79 -24.56
CA PRO A 156 5.45 -8.35 -24.97
C PRO A 156 6.10 -9.36 -25.90
N SER A 157 6.87 -8.87 -26.87
CA SER A 157 7.69 -9.70 -27.77
C SER A 157 9.04 -10.11 -27.17
N GLY A 158 9.45 -9.48 -26.06
CA GLY A 158 10.70 -9.70 -25.35
C GLY A 158 10.50 -10.38 -23.99
N PRO A 159 11.56 -10.43 -23.15
CA PRO A 159 11.40 -10.83 -21.75
C PRO A 159 10.42 -9.90 -21.05
N TRP A 160 9.66 -10.44 -20.12
CA TRP A 160 8.62 -9.72 -19.39
C TRP A 160 8.57 -10.09 -17.92
N TYR A 161 7.94 -9.21 -17.12
CA TYR A 161 7.57 -9.50 -15.74
C TYR A 161 6.17 -8.95 -15.44
N VAL A 162 5.54 -9.52 -14.43
CA VAL A 162 4.32 -9.05 -13.76
C VAL A 162 4.61 -9.02 -12.27
N ILE A 163 4.45 -7.84 -11.66
CA ILE A 163 4.55 -7.63 -10.22
C ILE A 163 3.13 -7.43 -9.71
N GLN A 164 2.76 -8.16 -8.66
CA GLN A 164 1.51 -8.01 -7.94
C GLN A 164 1.81 -7.70 -6.47
N ALA A 165 0.97 -6.89 -5.85
CA ALA A 165 0.93 -6.75 -4.40
C ALA A 165 -0.52 -6.77 -3.90
N ALA A 166 -0.74 -7.37 -2.74
CA ALA A 166 -2.03 -7.41 -2.07
C ALA A 166 -1.91 -7.18 -0.56
N GLY A 167 -2.95 -6.66 0.06
CA GLY A 167 -3.05 -6.44 1.50
C GLY A 167 -4.48 -6.09 1.89
N ASP A 168 -4.91 -6.53 3.07
CA ASP A 168 -6.18 -6.19 3.72
C ASP A 168 -5.85 -5.37 4.97
N ARG A 169 -6.12 -4.06 4.93
CA ARG A 169 -5.71 -3.14 5.99
C ARG A 169 -6.76 -2.97 7.08
N ASP A 170 -8.04 -3.06 6.75
CA ASP A 170 -9.13 -2.80 7.70
C ASP A 170 -9.79 -4.08 8.23
N GLY A 171 -9.38 -5.23 7.71
CA GLY A 171 -9.76 -6.56 8.16
C GLY A 171 -11.15 -6.98 7.70
N ASP A 172 -11.67 -6.38 6.63
CA ASP A 172 -13.01 -6.67 6.11
C ASP A 172 -13.03 -7.79 5.06
N GLY A 173 -11.86 -8.24 4.62
CA GLY A 173 -11.67 -9.34 3.66
C GLY A 173 -11.75 -8.92 2.20
N GLU A 174 -11.94 -7.64 1.90
CA GLU A 174 -11.58 -7.07 0.61
C GLU A 174 -10.05 -6.85 0.57
N LEU A 175 -9.45 -6.93 -0.62
CA LEU A 175 -8.01 -6.72 -0.78
C LEU A 175 -7.75 -5.43 -1.56
N ALA A 176 -6.82 -4.63 -1.04
CA ALA A 176 -6.12 -3.62 -1.81
C ALA A 176 -5.15 -4.30 -2.77
N LEU A 177 -5.44 -4.19 -4.06
CA LEU A 177 -4.71 -4.88 -5.11
C LEU A 177 -3.90 -3.89 -5.93
N LEU A 178 -2.63 -4.21 -6.17
CA LEU A 178 -1.74 -3.44 -7.03
C LEU A 178 -1.08 -4.36 -8.04
N LEU A 179 -1.00 -3.90 -9.28
CA LEU A 179 -0.36 -4.66 -10.36
C LEU A 179 0.41 -3.75 -11.29
N THR A 180 1.57 -4.22 -11.72
CA THR A 180 2.30 -3.61 -12.83
C THR A 180 3.01 -4.67 -13.63
N THR A 181 3.20 -4.39 -14.91
CA THR A 181 4.00 -5.23 -15.80
C THR A 181 5.17 -4.45 -16.40
N SER A 182 6.05 -5.15 -17.11
CA SER A 182 7.10 -4.54 -17.94
C SER A 182 6.57 -3.70 -19.09
N THR A 183 5.30 -3.86 -19.49
CA THR A 183 4.65 -3.11 -20.58
C THR A 183 3.85 -1.91 -20.08
N MET A 184 3.60 -1.82 -18.76
CA MET A 184 2.85 -0.73 -18.15
C MET A 184 3.76 0.39 -17.66
N SER A 185 3.44 1.64 -18.03
CA SER A 185 4.18 2.81 -17.55
C SER A 185 3.97 3.06 -16.05
N GLY A 186 2.75 2.85 -15.56
CA GLY A 186 2.34 3.04 -14.17
C GLY A 186 2.02 1.76 -13.43
N ILE A 187 1.70 1.92 -12.14
CA ILE A 187 1.08 0.87 -11.32
C ILE A 187 -0.43 1.02 -11.48
N TYR A 188 -1.12 -0.08 -11.74
CA TYR A 188 -2.57 -0.18 -11.63
C TYR A 188 -2.94 -0.59 -10.20
N TRP A 189 -4.02 -0.05 -9.67
CA TRP A 189 -4.48 -0.39 -8.33
C TRP A 189 -6.01 -0.38 -8.24
N GLU A 190 -6.55 -1.24 -7.40
CA GLU A 190 -7.95 -1.33 -7.02
C GLU A 190 -8.07 -1.23 -5.49
N ASN A 191 -9.25 -0.85 -5.00
CA ASN A 191 -9.56 -0.79 -3.57
C ASN A 191 -8.55 0.04 -2.76
N ASP A 192 -8.33 1.30 -3.21
CA ASP A 192 -7.37 2.23 -2.56
C ASP A 192 -7.83 2.76 -1.20
N THR A 193 -9.10 2.48 -0.84
CA THR A 193 -9.75 2.91 0.40
C THR A 193 -9.51 1.98 1.58
N GLU A 194 -8.69 0.95 1.40
CA GLU A 194 -8.22 0.10 2.50
C GLU A 194 -6.98 0.68 3.20
#